data_AF-H1VC76-F1
#
_entry.id   AF-H1VC76-F1
#
_cell.length_a   1.000
_cell.length_b   1.000
_cell.length_c   1.000
_cell.angle_alpha   90.00
_cell.angle_beta   90.00
_cell.angle_gamma   90.00
#
_symmetry.space_group_name_H-M   'P 1'
#
loop_
_entity.id
_entity.type
_entity.pdbx_description
1 polymer ?
#
loop_
_entity_poly.entity_id
_entity_poly.type
_entity_poly.pdbx_seq_one_letter_code
_entity_poly.pdbx_strand_id
1 'polypeptide(L)'
;MSGPHKLADLSLPGTEDRETETFGARLSAVLGGNHISAEIGAASGLKMCFASMSKGFTAIATQAFTTAHRMGVLDQLRGELSARLPSYLEFAEKGVVTMPPKAYRWVREMEEISKTHAEEGGFGPDLFVGAAGVYRAVAEDSPLGGEKIGKRKRGTTVEDVAAAITEGLERKKKKTD
;
A
#
# COMPACT_ATOMS: atom_id res chain seq x y z
N MET A 1 16.03 -4.55 -15.38
CA MET A 1 17.25 -5.04 -16.05
C MET A 1 18.42 -4.82 -15.10
N SER A 2 19.11 -5.90 -14.70
CA SER A 2 20.41 -5.76 -14.03
C SER A 2 21.42 -5.32 -15.09
N GLY A 3 22.22 -4.29 -14.81
CA GLY A 3 23.28 -3.85 -15.72
C GLY A 3 24.38 -4.92 -15.87
N PRO A 4 25.31 -4.76 -16.82
CA PRO A 4 26.35 -5.75 -17.11
C PRO A 4 27.39 -5.95 -15.99
N HIS A 5 27.37 -5.13 -14.93
CA HIS A 5 28.34 -5.16 -13.84
C HIS A 5 27.66 -5.46 -12.51
N LYS A 6 28.19 -6.41 -11.73
CA LYS A 6 27.71 -6.66 -10.36
C LYS A 6 28.31 -5.64 -9.41
N LEU A 7 27.60 -5.32 -8.33
CA LEU A 7 28.11 -4.43 -7.28
C LEU A 7 29.43 -4.92 -6.68
N ALA A 8 29.61 -6.25 -6.58
CA ALA A 8 30.84 -6.87 -6.10
C ALA A 8 32.04 -6.63 -7.03
N ASP A 9 31.81 -6.33 -8.32
CA ASP A 9 32.85 -6.18 -9.33
C ASP A 9 33.38 -4.74 -9.40
N LEU A 10 32.83 -3.81 -8.62
CA LEU A 10 33.23 -2.42 -8.59
C LEU A 10 34.33 -2.21 -7.55
N SER A 11 35.58 -2.03 -8.00
CA SER A 11 36.72 -1.71 -7.15
C SER A 11 36.76 -0.23 -6.76
N LEU A 12 37.32 0.08 -5.58
CA LEU A 12 37.56 1.45 -5.13
C LEU A 12 38.89 1.98 -5.73
N PRO A 13 38.90 3.18 -6.36
CA PRO A 13 40.14 3.79 -6.83
C PRO A 13 41.13 4.00 -5.66
N GLY A 14 42.39 3.58 -5.82
CA GLY A 14 43.45 3.79 -4.82
C GLY A 14 43.44 2.85 -3.61
N THR A 15 42.80 1.68 -3.72
CA THR A 15 42.72 0.67 -2.63
C THR A 15 43.29 -0.70 -3.03
N GLU A 16 44.17 -0.73 -4.02
CA GLU A 16 44.78 -1.96 -4.58
C GLU A 16 45.44 -2.86 -3.51
N ASP A 17 45.88 -2.27 -2.39
CA ASP A 17 46.53 -2.97 -1.26
C ASP A 17 45.62 -3.22 -0.04
N ARG A 18 44.33 -2.85 -0.09
CA ARG A 18 43.37 -3.06 1.01
C ARG A 18 42.39 -4.17 0.64
N GLU A 19 42.71 -5.41 0.99
CA GLU A 19 41.74 -6.50 1.06
C GLU A 19 40.61 -6.09 2.01
N THR A 20 39.41 -5.74 1.50
CA THR A 20 38.10 -6.27 1.95
C THR A 20 36.86 -5.43 1.58
N GLU A 21 36.96 -4.17 1.15
CA GLU A 21 35.76 -3.34 0.88
C GLU A 21 35.62 -2.98 -0.61
N THR A 22 34.64 -3.57 -1.30
CA THR A 22 34.30 -3.19 -2.68
C THR A 22 33.54 -1.86 -2.70
N PHE A 23 33.63 -1.11 -3.79
CA PHE A 23 32.84 0.13 -3.96
C PHE A 23 31.34 -0.16 -3.84
N GLY A 24 30.88 -1.31 -4.34
CA GLY A 24 29.49 -1.74 -4.19
C GLY A 24 29.07 -1.98 -2.75
N ALA A 25 29.93 -2.60 -1.92
CA ALA A 25 29.65 -2.79 -0.49
C ALA A 25 29.54 -1.44 0.24
N ARG A 26 30.48 -0.54 -0.02
CA ARG A 26 30.48 0.81 0.55
C ARG A 26 29.26 1.63 0.11
N LEU A 27 28.92 1.58 -1.17
CA LEU A 27 27.76 2.28 -1.71
C LEU A 27 26.45 1.73 -1.13
N SER A 28 26.33 0.41 -1.01
CA SER A 28 25.18 -0.23 -0.38
C SER A 28 25.05 0.21 1.08
N ALA A 29 26.14 0.24 1.85
CA ALA A 29 26.12 0.70 3.24
C ALA A 29 25.70 2.16 3.35
N VAL A 30 26.26 3.05 2.53
CA VAL A 30 25.93 4.50 2.55
C VAL A 30 24.47 4.76 2.15
N LEU A 31 23.94 4.03 1.17
CA LEU A 31 22.56 4.20 0.70
C LEU A 31 21.53 3.38 1.50
N GLY A 32 21.97 2.57 2.47
CA GLY A 32 21.09 1.63 3.19
C GLY A 32 20.54 0.50 2.31
N GLY A 33 21.25 0.15 1.24
CA GLY A 33 20.95 -0.99 0.38
C GLY A 33 21.21 -2.32 1.08
N ASN A 34 20.33 -3.29 0.87
CA ASN A 34 20.47 -4.65 1.36
C ASN A 34 20.35 -5.63 0.17
N HIS A 35 21.43 -6.36 -0.12
CA HIS A 35 21.43 -7.37 -1.17
C HIS A 35 20.81 -8.67 -0.64
N ILE A 36 19.65 -9.05 -1.18
CA ILE A 36 18.85 -10.18 -0.64
C ILE A 36 18.93 -11.46 -1.48
N SER A 37 19.38 -11.39 -2.74
CA SER A 37 19.49 -12.54 -3.64
C SER A 37 20.26 -12.18 -4.91
N ALA A 38 20.97 -13.16 -5.47
CA ALA A 38 21.58 -13.07 -6.80
C ALA A 38 20.55 -13.23 -7.94
N GLU A 39 19.37 -13.79 -7.65
CA GLU A 39 18.32 -14.03 -8.64
C GLU A 39 17.54 -12.76 -8.97
N ILE A 40 17.33 -12.54 -10.27
CA ILE A 40 16.49 -11.44 -10.76
C ILE A 40 15.06 -11.68 -10.29
N GLY A 41 14.42 -10.63 -9.77
CA GLY A 41 13.02 -10.67 -9.34
C GLY A 41 12.82 -10.75 -7.84
N ALA A 42 13.80 -11.26 -7.07
CA ALA A 42 13.66 -11.42 -5.61
C ALA A 42 13.34 -10.10 -4.89
N ALA A 43 14.05 -9.02 -5.24
CA ALA A 43 13.83 -7.70 -4.63
C ALA A 43 12.46 -7.09 -4.99
N SER A 44 12.04 -7.21 -6.25
CA SER A 44 10.70 -6.78 -6.67
C SER A 44 9.62 -7.65 -6.02
N GLY A 45 9.77 -8.97 -5.99
CA GLY A 45 8.85 -9.89 -5.32
C GLY A 45 8.68 -9.55 -3.85
N LEU A 46 9.77 -9.33 -3.11
CA LEU A 46 9.72 -8.87 -1.71
C LEU A 46 8.94 -7.56 -1.58
N LYS A 47 9.20 -6.58 -2.45
CA LYS A 47 8.44 -5.32 -2.46
C LYS A 47 6.95 -5.56 -2.67
N MET A 48 6.57 -6.44 -3.59
CA MET A 48 5.15 -6.73 -3.86
C MET A 48 4.48 -7.42 -2.68
N CYS A 49 5.14 -8.42 -2.07
CA CYS A 49 4.65 -9.09 -0.87
C CYS A 49 4.54 -8.14 0.34
N PHE A 50 5.50 -7.24 0.55
CA PHE A 50 5.41 -6.26 1.62
C PHE A 50 4.32 -5.20 1.36
N ALA A 51 4.20 -4.76 0.11
CA ALA A 51 3.17 -3.81 -0.30
C ALA A 51 1.76 -4.41 -0.15
N SER A 52 1.60 -5.71 -0.36
CA SER A 52 0.32 -6.39 -0.23
C SER A 52 -0.15 -6.45 1.23
N MET A 53 0.76 -6.69 2.17
CA MET A 53 0.47 -6.64 3.62
C MET A 53 0.06 -5.24 4.09
N SER A 54 0.70 -4.18 3.58
CA SER A 54 0.41 -2.81 4.02
C SER A 54 -0.83 -2.20 3.36
N LYS A 55 -0.87 -2.19 2.03
CA LYS A 55 -1.98 -1.60 1.28
C LYS A 55 -3.19 -2.52 1.27
N GLY A 56 -3.02 -3.83 1.08
CA GLY A 56 -4.14 -4.78 1.19
C GLY A 56 -4.86 -4.66 2.53
N PHE A 57 -4.13 -4.56 3.64
CA PHE A 57 -4.74 -4.31 4.95
C PHE A 57 -5.48 -2.96 5.02
N THR A 58 -4.90 -1.89 4.47
CA THR A 58 -5.59 -0.59 4.41
C THR A 58 -6.89 -0.68 3.59
N ALA A 59 -6.93 -1.46 2.50
CA ALA A 59 -8.14 -1.69 1.72
C ALA A 59 -9.22 -2.43 2.53
N ILE A 60 -8.83 -3.49 3.27
CA ILE A 60 -9.72 -4.22 4.17
C ILE A 60 -10.32 -3.27 5.23
N ALA A 61 -9.46 -2.49 5.91
CA ALA A 61 -9.90 -1.53 6.91
C ALA A 61 -10.84 -0.46 6.32
N THR A 62 -10.53 0.06 5.13
CA THR A 62 -11.37 1.05 4.43
C THR A 62 -12.77 0.48 4.16
N GLN A 63 -12.84 -0.74 3.63
CA GLN A 63 -14.12 -1.39 3.34
C GLN A 63 -14.89 -1.72 4.63
N ALA A 64 -14.23 -2.24 5.66
CA ALA A 64 -14.84 -2.59 6.94
C ALA A 64 -15.40 -1.35 7.66
N PHE A 65 -14.61 -0.29 7.80
CA PHE A 65 -15.05 0.96 8.45
C PHE A 65 -16.16 1.65 7.67
N THR A 66 -16.09 1.68 6.34
CA THR A 66 -17.17 2.22 5.50
C THR A 66 -18.46 1.44 5.71
N THR A 67 -18.38 0.10 5.71
CA THR A 67 -19.55 -0.77 5.89
C THR A 67 -20.13 -0.62 7.31
N ALA A 68 -19.28 -0.62 8.34
CA ALA A 68 -19.68 -0.42 9.73
C ALA A 68 -20.33 0.96 9.94
N HIS A 69 -19.82 2.00 9.28
CA HIS A 69 -20.43 3.33 9.28
C HIS A 69 -21.84 3.30 8.68
N ARG A 70 -22.02 2.69 7.51
CA ARG A 70 -23.34 2.53 6.87
C ARG A 70 -24.34 1.77 7.75
N MET A 71 -23.85 0.82 8.54
CA MET A 71 -24.65 0.02 9.46
C MET A 71 -24.85 0.68 10.83
N GLY A 72 -24.24 1.84 11.10
CA GLY A 72 -24.31 2.52 12.40
C GLY A 72 -23.55 1.82 13.53
N VAL A 73 -22.54 1.00 13.21
CA VAL A 73 -21.74 0.21 14.18
C VAL A 73 -20.24 0.50 14.14
N LEU A 74 -19.83 1.64 13.54
CA LEU A 74 -18.41 2.01 13.43
C LEU A 74 -17.73 2.15 14.79
N ASP A 75 -18.39 2.80 15.75
CA ASP A 75 -17.81 3.05 17.08
C ASP A 75 -17.66 1.74 17.87
N GLN A 76 -18.61 0.83 17.76
CA GLN A 76 -18.55 -0.51 18.36
C GLN A 76 -17.39 -1.32 17.77
N LEU A 77 -17.22 -1.31 16.44
CA LEU A 77 -16.10 -1.98 15.78
C LEU A 77 -14.75 -1.42 16.25
N ARG A 78 -14.63 -0.09 16.34
CA ARG A 78 -13.40 0.56 16.84
C ARG A 78 -13.16 0.26 18.31
N GLY A 79 -14.20 0.23 19.14
CA GLY A 79 -14.11 -0.20 20.54
C GLY A 79 -13.59 -1.62 20.69
N GLU A 80 -14.13 -2.56 19.91
CA GLU A 80 -13.71 -3.96 19.90
C GLU A 80 -12.25 -4.13 19.44
N LEU A 81 -11.84 -3.42 18.38
CA LEU A 81 -10.46 -3.40 17.90
C LEU A 81 -9.51 -2.76 18.91
N SER A 82 -9.92 -1.68 19.58
CA SER A 82 -9.12 -1.04 20.62
C SER A 82 -8.87 -1.98 21.80
N ALA A 83 -9.91 -2.70 22.24
CA ALA A 83 -9.83 -3.60 23.37
C ALA A 83 -9.01 -4.87 23.09
N ARG A 84 -9.04 -5.39 21.87
CA ARG A 84 -8.45 -6.71 21.53
C ARG A 84 -7.20 -6.64 20.66
N LEU A 85 -7.13 -5.67 19.75
CA LEU A 85 -6.11 -5.55 18.71
C LEU A 85 -5.66 -4.08 18.53
N PRO A 86 -5.18 -3.39 19.58
CA PRO A 86 -4.93 -1.95 19.55
C PRO A 86 -3.91 -1.52 18.48
N SER A 87 -2.89 -2.35 18.22
CA SER A 87 -1.91 -2.09 17.15
C SER A 87 -2.51 -2.20 15.74
N TYR A 88 -3.49 -3.09 15.55
CA TYR A 88 -4.22 -3.20 14.29
C TYR A 88 -5.15 -2.01 14.09
N LEU A 89 -5.79 -1.54 15.16
CA LEU A 89 -6.59 -0.32 15.10
C LEU A 89 -5.72 0.87 14.68
N GLU A 90 -4.61 1.11 15.37
CA GLU A 90 -3.71 2.22 15.04
C GLU A 90 -3.25 2.18 13.57
N PHE A 91 -2.84 1.00 13.10
CA PHE A 91 -2.41 0.82 11.71
C PHE A 91 -3.57 1.04 10.72
N ALA A 92 -4.76 0.55 11.03
CA ALA A 92 -5.97 0.72 10.22
C ALA A 92 -6.37 2.20 10.12
N GLU A 93 -6.49 2.89 11.25
CA GLU A 93 -6.91 4.30 11.29
C GLU A 93 -5.92 5.19 10.54
N LYS A 94 -4.62 5.01 10.78
CA LYS A 94 -3.57 5.76 10.08
C LYS A 94 -3.58 5.47 8.58
N GLY A 95 -3.75 4.21 8.18
CA GLY A 95 -3.84 3.80 6.78
C GLY A 95 -5.03 4.47 6.08
N VAL A 96 -6.22 4.30 6.65
CA VAL A 96 -7.49 4.83 6.13
C VAL A 96 -7.46 6.35 6.04
N VAL A 97 -6.97 7.03 7.07
CA VAL A 97 -6.89 8.49 7.09
C VAL A 97 -5.86 9.02 6.11
N THR A 98 -4.72 8.36 5.88
CA THR A 98 -3.65 8.91 5.01
C THR A 98 -3.73 8.48 3.54
N MET A 99 -4.58 7.50 3.22
CA MET A 99 -4.76 6.95 1.88
C MET A 99 -5.46 7.87 0.85
N PRO A 100 -6.50 8.66 1.20
CA PRO A 100 -7.29 9.44 0.24
C PRO A 100 -6.52 10.16 -0.88
N PRO A 101 -5.52 11.01 -0.61
CA PRO A 101 -4.84 11.77 -1.67
C PRO A 101 -3.98 10.92 -2.63
N LYS A 102 -3.82 9.63 -2.33
CA LYS A 102 -3.02 8.65 -3.09
C LYS A 102 -3.82 7.42 -3.51
N ALA A 103 -5.15 7.42 -3.31
CA ALA A 103 -6.02 6.31 -3.68
C ALA A 103 -5.88 5.93 -5.16
N TYR A 104 -5.88 6.93 -6.05
CA TYR A 104 -5.82 6.72 -7.50
C TYR A 104 -4.58 5.91 -7.96
N ARG A 105 -3.40 6.19 -7.39
CA ARG A 105 -2.18 5.44 -7.73
C ARG A 105 -2.19 4.03 -7.15
N TRP A 106 -2.85 3.85 -6.00
CA TRP A 106 -2.95 2.55 -5.34
C TRP A 106 -3.85 1.57 -6.09
N VAL A 107 -4.73 2.03 -6.99
CA VAL A 107 -5.48 1.17 -7.91
C VAL A 107 -4.51 0.33 -8.76
N ARG A 108 -3.64 0.98 -9.53
CA ARG A 108 -2.66 0.29 -10.38
C ARG A 108 -1.64 -0.50 -9.56
N GLU A 109 -1.20 0.02 -8.42
CA GLU A 109 -0.28 -0.71 -7.54
C GLU A 109 -0.92 -2.01 -7.01
N MET A 110 -2.24 -2.05 -6.76
CA MET A 110 -2.94 -3.28 -6.37
C MET A 110 -3.09 -4.27 -7.53
N GLU A 111 -3.34 -3.76 -8.74
CA GLU A 111 -3.38 -4.59 -9.97
C GLU A 111 -2.02 -5.25 -10.22
N GLU A 112 -0.92 -4.52 -10.03
CA GLU A 112 0.45 -5.07 -10.12
C GLU A 112 0.73 -6.11 -9.03
N ILE A 113 0.27 -5.90 -7.79
CA ILE A 113 0.37 -6.88 -6.70
C ILE A 113 -0.44 -8.14 -7.02
N SER A 114 -1.66 -7.99 -7.53
CA SER A 114 -2.48 -9.11 -7.98
C SER A 114 -1.74 -9.94 -9.02
N LYS A 115 -1.17 -9.28 -10.04
CA LYS A 115 -0.38 -9.92 -11.08
C LYS A 115 0.82 -10.68 -10.51
N THR A 116 1.59 -10.08 -9.60
CA THR A 116 2.73 -10.75 -8.97
C THR A 116 2.31 -12.00 -8.18
N HIS A 117 1.24 -11.91 -7.39
CA HIS A 117 0.76 -13.09 -6.64
C HIS A 117 0.23 -14.20 -7.55
N ALA A 118 -0.34 -13.85 -8.70
CA ALA A 118 -0.78 -14.83 -9.69
C ALA A 118 0.39 -15.49 -10.43
N GLU A 119 1.34 -14.70 -10.94
CA GLU A 119 2.46 -15.20 -11.76
C GLU A 119 3.52 -15.92 -10.91
N GLU A 120 3.89 -15.37 -9.76
CA GLU A 120 5.01 -15.89 -8.94
C GLU A 120 4.51 -16.78 -7.78
N GLY A 121 3.29 -16.53 -7.30
CA GLY A 121 2.73 -17.22 -6.12
C GLY A 121 1.71 -18.32 -6.45
N GLY A 122 1.20 -18.38 -7.69
CA GLY A 122 0.18 -19.35 -8.11
C GLY A 122 -1.22 -19.10 -7.54
N PHE A 123 -1.50 -17.90 -7.00
CA PHE A 123 -2.81 -17.55 -6.46
C PHE A 123 -3.76 -17.01 -7.54
N GLY A 124 -5.08 -17.03 -7.26
CA GLY A 124 -6.06 -16.30 -8.07
C GLY A 124 -5.91 -14.77 -7.93
N PRO A 125 -6.33 -13.98 -8.94
CA PRO A 125 -6.11 -12.53 -8.95
C PRO A 125 -7.08 -11.75 -8.05
N ASP A 126 -8.20 -12.36 -7.66
CA ASP A 126 -9.40 -11.67 -7.19
C ASP A 126 -9.19 -10.84 -5.93
N LEU A 127 -8.36 -11.31 -4.99
CA LEU A 127 -8.16 -10.63 -3.71
C LEU A 127 -7.67 -9.19 -3.90
N PHE A 128 -6.59 -9.02 -4.68
CA PHE A 128 -5.99 -7.71 -4.89
C PHE A 128 -6.66 -6.91 -6.01
N VAL A 129 -7.36 -7.57 -6.95
CA VAL A 129 -8.31 -6.87 -7.84
C VAL A 129 -9.46 -6.27 -7.05
N GLY A 130 -10.01 -6.99 -6.06
CA GLY A 130 -11.00 -6.47 -5.12
C GLY A 130 -10.47 -5.29 -4.31
N ALA A 131 -9.24 -5.39 -3.80
CA ALA A 131 -8.56 -4.27 -3.13
C ALA A 131 -8.38 -3.05 -4.05
N ALA A 132 -8.04 -3.26 -5.33
CA ALA A 132 -7.99 -2.19 -6.34
C ALA A 132 -9.36 -1.52 -6.50
N GLY A 133 -10.44 -2.31 -6.49
CA GLY A 133 -11.83 -1.82 -6.50
C GLY A 133 -12.16 -0.89 -5.34
N VAL A 134 -11.69 -1.19 -4.12
CA VAL A 134 -11.86 -0.33 -2.94
C VAL A 134 -11.18 1.03 -3.16
N TYR A 135 -9.94 1.04 -3.66
CA TYR A 135 -9.24 2.30 -3.94
C TYR A 135 -9.85 3.08 -5.10
N ARG A 136 -10.40 2.39 -6.10
CA ARG A 136 -11.14 3.02 -7.20
C ARG A 136 -12.38 3.73 -6.67
N ALA A 137 -13.15 3.09 -5.79
CA ALA A 137 -14.30 3.72 -5.15
C ALA A 137 -13.92 4.99 -4.38
N VAL A 138 -12.78 4.98 -3.68
CA VAL A 138 -12.28 6.18 -2.98
C VAL A 138 -11.88 7.26 -3.99
N ALA A 139 -11.13 6.89 -5.03
CA ALA A 139 -10.52 7.83 -5.98
C ALA A 139 -11.52 8.44 -6.98
N GLU A 140 -12.49 7.66 -7.44
CA GLU A 140 -13.37 8.03 -8.55
C GLU A 140 -14.81 8.27 -8.09
N ASP A 141 -15.27 7.51 -7.09
CA ASP A 141 -16.68 7.53 -6.70
C ASP A 141 -16.97 8.40 -5.47
N SER A 142 -15.95 8.90 -4.77
CA SER A 142 -16.12 9.71 -3.56
C SER A 142 -15.51 11.11 -3.67
N PRO A 143 -15.94 12.08 -2.84
CA PRO A 143 -15.32 13.41 -2.78
C PRO A 143 -13.82 13.38 -2.45
N LEU A 144 -13.34 12.28 -1.88
CA LEU A 144 -11.94 12.12 -1.45
C LEU A 144 -10.95 12.05 -2.61
N GLY A 145 -11.40 11.72 -3.82
CA GLY A 145 -10.55 11.70 -5.02
C GLY A 145 -9.92 13.05 -5.36
N GLY A 146 -10.55 14.15 -4.94
CA GLY A 146 -10.04 15.51 -5.12
C GLY A 146 -8.94 15.93 -4.13
N GLU A 147 -8.75 15.15 -3.05
CA GLU A 147 -7.83 15.50 -1.97
C GLU A 147 -6.37 15.48 -2.43
N LYS A 148 -5.56 16.44 -1.95
CA LYS A 148 -4.14 16.55 -2.27
C LYS A 148 -3.30 16.58 -1.01
N ILE A 149 -2.10 15.99 -1.08
CA ILE A 149 -1.14 15.99 0.04
C ILE A 149 -0.88 17.45 0.46
N GLY A 150 -0.98 17.73 1.76
CA GLY A 150 -0.76 19.07 2.34
C GLY A 150 -1.90 20.09 2.16
N LYS A 151 -2.97 19.77 1.39
CA LYS A 151 -4.11 20.67 1.16
C LYS A 151 -5.45 19.98 1.42
N ARG A 152 -5.50 19.12 2.44
CA ARG A 152 -6.67 18.27 2.67
C ARG A 152 -7.81 18.99 3.34
N LYS A 153 -9.05 18.73 2.89
CA LYS A 153 -10.27 19.31 3.45
C LYS A 153 -11.19 18.28 4.09
N ARG A 154 -11.31 17.10 3.48
CA ARG A 154 -12.07 15.94 3.98
C ARG A 154 -11.15 14.74 4.20
N GLY A 155 -11.68 13.70 4.84
CA GLY A 155 -11.00 12.44 5.09
C GLY A 155 -9.82 12.57 6.05
N THR A 156 -9.94 13.48 7.04
CA THR A 156 -8.91 13.67 8.08
C THR A 156 -9.16 12.81 9.32
N THR A 157 -10.34 12.22 9.45
CA THR A 157 -10.69 11.22 10.47
C THR A 157 -11.30 9.97 9.81
N VAL A 158 -11.37 8.86 10.54
CA VAL A 158 -11.94 7.60 10.02
C VAL A 158 -13.42 7.75 9.69
N GLU A 159 -14.16 8.45 10.55
CA GLU A 159 -15.58 8.74 10.40
C GLU A 159 -15.83 9.56 9.13
N ASP A 160 -15.03 10.60 8.90
CA ASP A 160 -15.18 11.43 7.71
C ASP A 160 -14.78 10.70 6.43
N VAL A 161 -13.76 9.84 6.47
CA VAL A 161 -13.42 8.97 5.33
C VAL A 161 -14.59 8.02 5.03
N ALA A 162 -15.11 7.32 6.04
CA ALA A 162 -16.19 6.37 5.88
C ALA A 162 -17.49 7.03 5.39
N ALA A 163 -17.81 8.22 5.90
CA ALA A 163 -18.93 9.03 5.46
C ALA A 163 -18.78 9.48 4.00
N ALA A 164 -17.62 10.04 3.63
CA ALA A 164 -17.40 10.51 2.26
C ALA A 164 -17.46 9.38 1.22
N ILE A 165 -16.93 8.20 1.53
CA ILE A 165 -17.04 7.02 0.65
C ILE A 165 -18.52 6.57 0.56
N THR A 166 -19.22 6.53 1.69
CA THR A 166 -20.66 6.19 1.77
C THR A 166 -21.51 7.12 0.90
N GLU A 167 -21.34 8.44 1.02
CA GLU A 167 -22.00 9.45 0.21
C GLU A 167 -21.75 9.22 -1.29
N GLY A 168 -20.49 8.92 -1.64
CA GLY A 168 -20.06 8.67 -3.02
C GLY A 168 -20.75 7.46 -3.65
N LEU A 169 -20.71 6.33 -2.96
CA LEU A 169 -21.32 5.08 -3.42
C LEU A 169 -22.84 5.19 -3.57
N GLU A 170 -23.52 5.94 -2.70
CA GLU A 170 -24.97 6.17 -2.81
C GLU A 170 -25.34 7.02 -4.02
N ARG A 171 -24.55 8.06 -4.29
CA ARG A 171 -24.73 8.89 -5.50
C ARG A 171 -24.52 8.07 -6.76
N LYS A 172 -23.56 7.14 -6.77
CA LYS A 172 -23.34 6.21 -7.90
C LYS A 172 -24.50 5.25 -8.09
N LYS A 173 -25.02 4.66 -7.01
CA LYS A 173 -26.18 3.75 -7.07
C LYS A 173 -27.40 4.45 -7.68
N LYS A 174 -27.74 5.65 -7.19
CA LYS A 174 -28.86 6.46 -7.71
C LYS A 174 -28.75 6.88 -9.18
N LYS A 175 -27.55 6.84 -9.78
CA LYS A 175 -27.34 7.13 -11.20
C LYS A 175 -27.47 5.89 -12.09
N THR A 176 -27.39 4.70 -11.48
CA THR A 176 -27.40 3.41 -12.19
C THR A 176 -28.78 2.75 -12.14
N ASP A 177 -29.59 3.10 -11.13
CA ASP A 177 -31.03 2.81 -11.03
C ASP A 177 -31.85 3.77 -11.92
#